data_AF-A0A7L6BII7-F1
#
_entry.id   AF-A0A7L6BII7-F1
#
_cell.length_a   1.000
_cell.length_b   1.000
_cell.length_c   1.000
_cell.angle_alpha   90.00
_cell.angle_beta   90.00
_cell.angle_gamma   90.00
#
_symmetry.space_group_name_H-M   'P 1'
#
loop_
_entity.id
_entity.type
_entity.pdbx_description
1 polymer ?
#
loop_
_entity_poly.entity_id
_entity_poly.type
_entity_poly.pdbx_seq_one_letter_code
_entity_poly.pdbx_strand_id
1 'polypeptide(L)'
;MKKYFRILIAVFVGIGVISISGNVHAMTNKDLAGKIYLRSSPKSENRRIVILFNGKGTGYRQFVAEVDENNNIDESKLTSNEKKDYNNMLSSKNGYNKKQSDDSDFYPVKEGWMKIKHTKSGDKIKLDGQNGPKWCKINGDDPNNFTVDYVIDKDRNIVETYTYQLSPQQYKFQW
;
A
#
# COMPACT_ATOMS: atom_id res chain seq x y z
N MET A 1 -56.01 -19.67 26.75
CA MET A 1 -54.95 -19.63 25.72
C MET A 1 -54.21 -18.31 25.81
N LYS A 2 -52.88 -18.37 26.00
CA LYS A 2 -51.86 -17.30 26.18
C LYS A 2 -51.06 -17.59 27.45
N LYS A 3 -49.95 -18.34 27.34
CA LYS A 3 -48.85 -18.38 28.34
C LYS A 3 -47.61 -19.22 27.93
N TYR A 4 -47.35 -19.41 26.63
CA TYR A 4 -46.12 -20.03 26.14
C TYR A 4 -45.42 -19.11 25.14
N PHE A 5 -44.86 -18.02 25.63
CA PHE A 5 -44.02 -17.14 24.79
C PHE A 5 -42.92 -16.47 25.60
N ARG A 6 -42.32 -17.19 26.54
CA ARG A 6 -41.06 -16.80 27.20
C ARG A 6 -40.33 -18.10 27.52
N ILE A 7 -39.04 -18.18 27.23
CA ILE A 7 -38.16 -19.37 27.22
C ILE A 7 -37.98 -19.96 25.80
N LEU A 8 -37.44 -19.15 24.90
CA LEU A 8 -36.71 -19.64 23.70
C LEU A 8 -35.73 -18.59 23.15
N ILE A 9 -35.18 -17.74 24.02
CA ILE A 9 -34.10 -16.79 23.69
C ILE A 9 -33.12 -16.73 24.86
N ALA A 10 -32.57 -17.88 25.24
CA ALA A 10 -31.51 -17.97 26.24
C ALA A 10 -30.43 -19.02 25.91
N VAL A 11 -30.47 -19.60 24.70
CA VAL A 11 -29.47 -20.58 24.21
C VAL A 11 -29.01 -20.22 22.79
N PHE A 12 -28.78 -18.94 22.54
CA PHE A 12 -28.05 -18.44 21.36
C PHE A 12 -26.96 -17.42 21.75
N VAL A 13 -26.55 -17.42 23.02
CA VAL A 13 -25.44 -16.58 23.54
C VAL A 13 -24.17 -17.43 23.78
N GLY A 14 -24.20 -18.72 23.47
CA GLY A 14 -23.20 -19.68 23.93
C GLY A 14 -22.65 -20.66 22.88
N ILE A 15 -22.79 -20.37 21.58
CA ILE A 15 -22.14 -21.19 20.54
C ILE A 15 -21.46 -20.25 19.54
N GLY A 16 -20.13 -20.23 19.61
CA GLY A 16 -19.31 -19.98 18.43
C GLY A 16 -19.05 -18.54 18.07
N VAL A 17 -18.61 -17.69 19.02
CA VAL A 17 -17.45 -16.85 18.67
C VAL A 17 -16.29 -17.84 18.57
N ILE A 18 -16.23 -18.54 17.43
CA ILE A 18 -14.96 -19.04 16.94
C ILE A 18 -14.21 -17.75 16.70
N SER A 19 -13.47 -17.34 17.72
CA SER A 19 -12.29 -16.53 17.55
C SER A 19 -11.46 -17.32 16.56
N ILE A 20 -11.67 -17.06 15.27
CA ILE A 20 -10.71 -17.40 14.24
C ILE A 20 -9.54 -16.50 14.61
N SER A 21 -8.76 -16.97 15.58
CA SER A 21 -7.33 -16.75 15.68
C SER A 21 -6.67 -17.46 14.51
N GLY A 22 -7.20 -17.22 13.30
CA GLY A 22 -6.34 -17.16 12.15
C GLY A 22 -5.38 -16.05 12.53
N ASN A 23 -4.10 -16.36 12.58
CA ASN A 23 -3.06 -15.35 12.57
C ASN A 23 -3.28 -14.54 11.28
N VAL A 24 -4.17 -13.55 11.34
CA VAL A 24 -4.31 -12.51 10.33
C VAL A 24 -2.94 -11.87 10.33
N HIS A 25 -2.20 -12.06 9.25
CA HIS A 25 -0.83 -11.58 9.15
C HIS A 25 -0.90 -10.06 9.16
N ALA A 26 -0.68 -9.44 10.32
CA ALA A 26 -0.73 -8.00 10.47
C ALA A 26 0.37 -7.39 9.61
N MET A 27 0.00 -6.51 8.68
CA MET A 27 0.93 -5.99 7.70
C MET A 27 2.00 -5.16 8.40
N THR A 28 3.26 -5.49 8.18
CA THR A 28 4.42 -4.83 8.78
C THR A 28 5.27 -4.14 7.73
N ASN A 29 6.19 -3.26 8.13
CA ASN A 29 7.17 -2.71 7.19
C ASN A 29 7.99 -3.81 6.49
N LYS A 30 8.23 -4.96 7.15
CA LYS A 30 8.97 -6.07 6.52
C LYS A 30 8.23 -6.63 5.30
N ASP A 31 6.91 -6.53 5.28
CA ASP A 31 6.10 -6.98 4.15
C ASP A 31 6.27 -6.11 2.91
N LEU A 32 6.73 -4.87 3.08
CA LEU A 32 7.06 -3.94 1.99
C LEU A 32 8.52 -4.02 1.56
N ALA A 33 9.38 -4.64 2.37
CA ALA A 33 10.83 -4.59 2.17
C ALA A 33 11.25 -5.23 0.84
N GLY A 34 12.10 -4.52 0.11
CA GLY A 34 12.67 -4.99 -1.15
C GLY A 34 11.62 -5.24 -2.23
N LYS A 35 10.46 -4.56 -2.19
CA LYS A 35 9.38 -4.71 -3.16
C LYS A 35 9.08 -3.42 -3.91
N ILE A 36 8.49 -3.58 -5.09
CA ILE A 36 7.98 -2.49 -5.94
C ILE A 36 6.46 -2.59 -5.95
N TYR A 37 5.78 -1.51 -5.57
CA TYR A 37 4.31 -1.42 -5.65
C TYR A 37 3.88 -0.42 -6.71
N LEU A 38 2.78 -0.72 -7.36
CA LEU A 38 2.06 0.14 -8.28
C LEU A 38 0.80 0.62 -7.58
N ARG A 39 0.76 1.91 -7.28
CA ARG A 39 -0.42 2.55 -6.70
C ARG A 39 -1.34 3.06 -7.81
N SER A 40 -2.60 2.67 -7.76
CA SER A 40 -3.64 3.20 -8.65
C SER A 40 -3.86 4.70 -8.38
N SER A 41 -4.14 5.44 -9.44
CA SER A 41 -4.64 6.81 -9.35
C SER A 41 -6.12 6.80 -9.75
N PRO A 42 -7.04 7.29 -8.91
CA PRO A 42 -8.46 7.42 -9.26
C PRO A 42 -8.68 8.28 -10.51
N LYS A 43 -7.68 9.09 -10.88
CA LYS A 43 -7.72 10.04 -11.99
C LYS A 43 -7.13 9.49 -13.30
N SER A 44 -6.59 8.27 -13.32
CA SER A 44 -5.98 7.71 -14.53
C SER A 44 -5.99 6.18 -14.53
N GLU A 45 -6.60 5.61 -15.57
CA GLU A 45 -6.73 4.16 -15.73
C GLU A 45 -5.38 3.48 -16.00
N ASN A 46 -4.48 4.13 -16.74
CA ASN A 46 -3.24 3.52 -17.23
C ASN A 46 -1.96 4.11 -16.61
N ARG A 47 -2.06 5.14 -15.77
CA ARG A 47 -0.90 5.67 -15.03
C ARG A 47 -0.89 5.16 -13.60
N ARG A 48 0.27 4.67 -13.16
CA ARG A 48 0.51 4.19 -11.80
C ARG A 48 1.59 5.02 -11.14
N ILE A 49 1.46 5.21 -9.84
CA ILE A 49 2.55 5.72 -9.02
C ILE A 49 3.38 4.51 -8.59
N VAL A 50 4.59 4.42 -9.11
CA VAL A 50 5.55 3.36 -8.78
C VAL A 50 6.22 3.73 -7.47
N ILE A 51 6.15 2.86 -6.47
CA ILE A 51 6.68 3.09 -5.11
C ILE A 51 7.75 2.07 -4.82
N LEU A 52 8.94 2.57 -4.45
CA LEU A 52 10.15 1.78 -4.30
C LEU A 52 10.54 1.64 -2.84
N PHE A 53 10.68 0.41 -2.35
CA PHE A 53 11.12 0.11 -0.99
C PHE A 53 12.53 -0.44 -0.94
N ASN A 54 13.29 -0.07 0.09
CA ASN A 54 14.58 -0.71 0.40
C ASN A 54 14.37 -2.04 1.12
N GLY A 55 15.45 -2.79 1.37
CA GLY A 55 15.41 -4.05 2.15
C GLY A 55 14.93 -3.95 3.62
N LYS A 56 14.61 -2.75 4.13
CA LYS A 56 14.03 -2.53 5.46
C LYS A 56 12.54 -2.16 5.42
N GLY A 57 11.94 -2.03 4.22
CA GLY A 57 10.55 -1.64 4.07
C GLY A 57 10.31 -0.13 4.17
N THR A 58 11.38 0.66 4.09
CA THR A 58 11.27 2.12 4.02
C THR A 58 11.13 2.51 2.55
N GLY A 59 10.18 3.41 2.24
CA GLY A 59 10.01 3.93 0.87
C GLY A 59 11.09 4.96 0.51
N TYR A 60 11.64 4.90 -0.70
CA TYR A 60 12.75 5.76 -1.16
C TYR A 60 12.52 6.48 -2.49
N ARG A 61 11.49 6.15 -3.26
CA ARG A 61 11.13 6.91 -4.47
C ARG A 61 9.69 6.66 -4.83
N GLN A 62 9.06 7.70 -5.34
CA GLN A 62 7.85 7.55 -6.14
C GLN A 62 8.01 8.26 -7.48
N PHE A 63 7.53 7.63 -8.55
CA PHE A 63 7.43 8.26 -9.86
C PHE A 63 6.15 7.77 -10.55
N VAL A 64 5.74 8.47 -11.61
CA VAL A 64 4.54 8.09 -12.36
C VAL A 64 4.97 7.37 -13.63
N ALA A 65 4.46 6.17 -13.87
CA ALA A 65 4.69 5.41 -15.09
C ALA A 65 3.37 5.04 -15.76
N GLU A 66 3.37 4.95 -17.09
CA GLU A 66 2.31 4.26 -17.82
C GLU A 66 2.49 2.75 -17.68
N VAL A 67 1.38 2.02 -17.57
CA VAL A 67 1.35 0.57 -17.49
C VAL A 67 0.42 -0.03 -18.53
N ASP A 68 0.70 -1.26 -18.95
CA ASP A 68 -0.18 -2.06 -19.79
C ASP A 68 -1.35 -2.67 -18.99
N GLU A 69 -2.21 -3.44 -19.68
CA GLU A 69 -3.35 -4.15 -19.09
C GLU A 69 -2.97 -5.18 -18.01
N ASN A 70 -1.71 -5.61 -17.98
CA ASN A 70 -1.16 -6.55 -17.01
C ASN A 70 -0.37 -5.85 -15.89
N ASN A 71 -0.44 -4.52 -15.81
CA ASN A 71 0.34 -3.67 -14.92
C ASN A 71 1.86 -3.77 -15.11
N ASN A 72 2.35 -4.17 -16.29
CA ASN A 72 3.76 -3.98 -16.62
C ASN A 72 4.00 -2.51 -16.97
N ILE A 73 5.07 -1.93 -16.43
CA ILE A 73 5.53 -0.59 -16.80
C ILE A 73 5.91 -0.58 -18.29
N ASP A 74 5.31 0.34 -19.04
CA ASP A 74 5.61 0.56 -20.45
C ASP A 74 6.92 1.36 -20.58
N GLU A 75 8.01 0.64 -20.80
CA GLU A 75 9.34 1.22 -20.98
C GLU A 75 9.46 2.17 -22.18
N SER A 76 8.55 2.09 -23.16
CA SER A 76 8.58 2.97 -24.33
C SER A 76 8.18 4.41 -23.99
N LYS A 77 7.50 4.60 -22.86
CA LYS A 77 7.02 5.89 -22.36
C LYS A 77 7.98 6.55 -21.37
N LEU A 78 9.03 5.84 -20.98
CA LEU A 78 10.06 6.36 -20.07
C LEU A 78 11.07 7.19 -20.84
N THR A 79 11.44 8.35 -20.30
CA THR A 79 12.62 9.10 -20.75
C THR A 79 13.90 8.30 -20.49
N SER A 80 15.01 8.65 -21.15
CA SER A 80 16.30 7.99 -20.95
C SER A 80 16.75 7.95 -19.47
N ASN A 81 16.49 9.02 -18.72
CA ASN A 81 16.83 9.10 -17.29
C ASN A 81 15.93 8.21 -16.44
N GLU A 82 14.62 8.22 -16.69
CA GLU A 82 13.67 7.33 -15.99
C GLU A 82 13.97 5.87 -16.30
N LYS A 83 14.30 5.54 -17.55
CA LYS A 83 14.69 4.18 -17.94
C LYS A 83 15.99 3.73 -17.27
N LYS A 84 16.98 4.61 -17.17
CA LYS A 84 18.23 4.35 -16.42
C LYS A 84 17.94 4.08 -14.95
N ASP A 85 17.09 4.90 -14.33
CA ASP A 85 16.72 4.74 -12.92
C ASP A 85 15.88 3.48 -12.68
N TYR A 86 14.95 3.19 -13.57
CA TYR A 86 14.15 1.96 -13.57
C TYR A 86 15.03 0.71 -13.70
N ASN A 87 16.00 0.71 -14.61
CA ASN A 87 16.94 -0.41 -14.76
C ASN A 87 17.89 -0.55 -13.56
N ASN A 88 18.39 0.56 -13.02
CA ASN A 88 19.19 0.57 -11.78
C ASN A 88 18.39 0.02 -10.60
N MET A 89 17.10 0.38 -10.53
CA MET A 89 16.17 -0.17 -9.57
C MET A 89 16.05 -1.67 -9.78
N LEU A 90 15.59 -2.16 -10.93
CA LEU A 90 15.39 -3.60 -11.18
C LEU A 90 16.66 -4.43 -10.93
N SER A 91 17.85 -3.89 -11.23
CA SER A 91 19.12 -4.59 -10.99
C SER A 91 19.60 -4.57 -9.53
N SER A 92 18.96 -3.80 -8.65
CA SER A 92 19.38 -3.68 -7.26
C SER A 92 19.22 -5.00 -6.49
N LYS A 93 20.29 -5.37 -5.78
CA LYS A 93 20.35 -6.51 -4.86
C LYS A 93 20.10 -6.13 -3.40
N ASN A 94 19.71 -4.90 -3.09
CA ASN A 94 19.45 -4.45 -1.71
C ASN A 94 18.13 -3.65 -1.60
N GLY A 95 17.29 -3.71 -2.65
CA GLY A 95 16.20 -2.74 -2.86
C GLY A 95 16.72 -1.35 -3.22
N TYR A 96 15.83 -0.37 -3.34
CA TYR A 96 16.23 0.99 -3.75
C TYR A 96 16.66 1.85 -2.56
N ASN A 97 17.85 2.45 -2.65
CA ASN A 97 18.49 3.20 -1.55
C ASN A 97 18.99 4.60 -1.95
N LYS A 98 18.79 5.03 -3.20
CA LYS A 98 19.16 6.37 -3.65
C LYS A 98 18.08 7.37 -3.23
N LYS A 99 18.47 8.49 -2.62
CA LYS A 99 17.59 9.66 -2.56
C LYS A 99 17.40 10.19 -3.99
N GLN A 100 16.24 10.78 -4.24
CA GLN A 100 15.79 11.29 -5.55
C GLN A 100 16.91 12.05 -6.30
N SER A 101 16.95 11.96 -7.64
CA SER A 101 17.78 12.89 -8.41
C SER A 101 17.16 14.28 -8.33
N ASP A 102 17.99 15.30 -8.13
CA ASP A 102 17.56 16.70 -8.00
C ASP A 102 16.75 17.21 -9.22
N ASP A 103 16.86 16.53 -10.37
CA ASP A 103 16.15 16.84 -11.63
C ASP A 103 14.81 16.12 -11.79
N SER A 104 13.91 16.13 -10.80
CA SER A 104 12.58 15.55 -11.06
C SER A 104 11.39 16.27 -10.45
N ASP A 105 10.35 16.44 -11.27
CA ASP A 105 8.99 16.90 -10.93
C ASP A 105 8.25 15.98 -9.93
N PHE A 106 8.96 15.05 -9.28
CA PHE A 106 8.40 14.10 -8.33
C PHE A 106 8.43 14.66 -6.91
N TYR A 107 7.48 14.20 -6.10
CA TYR A 107 7.40 14.60 -4.69
C TYR A 107 8.69 14.26 -3.94
N PRO A 108 9.21 15.18 -3.09
CA PRO A 108 10.45 14.99 -2.36
C PRO A 108 10.39 13.73 -1.49
N VAL A 109 11.30 12.80 -1.75
CA VAL A 109 11.46 11.59 -0.94
C VAL A 109 12.03 11.96 0.43
N LYS A 110 11.29 11.64 1.49
CA LYS A 110 11.78 11.75 2.87
C LYS A 110 11.82 10.39 3.51
N GLU A 111 12.95 9.97 4.04
CA GLU A 111 13.04 8.73 4.81
C GLU A 111 11.91 8.65 5.87
N GLY A 112 11.19 7.53 5.94
CA GLY A 112 10.09 7.35 6.89
C GLY A 112 8.77 8.08 6.53
N TRP A 113 8.62 8.55 5.28
CA TRP A 113 7.34 9.05 4.75
C TRP A 113 6.26 7.97 4.74
N MET A 114 6.62 6.72 4.41
CA MET A 114 5.79 5.53 4.58
C MET A 114 6.26 4.68 5.76
N LYS A 115 5.33 4.40 6.68
CA LYS A 115 5.54 3.53 7.83
C LYS A 115 4.20 2.88 8.20
N ILE A 116 4.22 1.60 8.55
CA ILE A 116 3.06 0.91 9.09
C ILE A 116 3.04 0.98 10.61
N LYS A 117 1.85 1.15 11.18
CA LYS A 117 1.54 1.12 12.60
C LYS A 117 0.31 0.25 12.84
N HIS A 118 0.44 -0.68 13.78
CA HIS A 118 -0.67 -1.48 14.27
C HIS A 118 -1.48 -0.71 15.31
N THR A 119 -2.81 -0.75 15.20
CA THR A 119 -3.72 -0.13 16.17
C THR A 119 -4.84 -1.10 16.54
N LYS A 120 -5.54 -0.83 17.65
CA LYS A 120 -6.70 -1.65 18.06
C LYS A 120 -7.81 -1.70 17.00
N SER A 121 -7.88 -0.69 16.11
CA SER A 121 -8.86 -0.59 15.02
C SER A 121 -8.32 -1.07 13.66
N GLY A 122 -7.19 -1.79 13.65
CA GLY A 122 -6.53 -2.26 12.44
C GLY A 122 -5.23 -1.52 12.09
N ASP A 123 -4.60 -1.94 11.00
CA ASP A 123 -3.31 -1.41 10.56
C ASP A 123 -3.45 -0.09 9.82
N LYS A 124 -2.46 0.77 10.00
CA LYS A 124 -2.42 2.10 9.37
C LYS A 124 -1.08 2.34 8.72
N ILE A 125 -1.11 2.99 7.56
CA ILE A 125 0.09 3.45 6.86
C ILE A 125 0.18 4.97 6.89
N LYS A 126 1.37 5.50 7.19
CA LYS A 126 1.66 6.92 7.06
C LYS A 126 1.85 7.25 5.59
N LEU A 127 1.19 8.29 5.10
CA LEU A 127 1.35 8.84 3.75
C LEU A 127 1.53 10.35 3.83
N ASP A 128 2.45 10.90 3.06
CA ASP A 128 2.60 12.34 2.90
C ASP A 128 1.58 12.82 1.86
N GLY A 129 0.74 13.78 2.24
CA GLY A 129 -0.22 14.42 1.36
C GLY A 129 -0.07 15.94 1.33
N GLN A 130 -0.91 16.61 0.53
CA GLN A 130 -0.88 18.07 0.37
C GLN A 130 -1.01 18.83 1.70
N ASN A 131 -1.73 18.27 2.68
CA ASN A 131 -1.91 18.87 4.02
C ASN A 131 -1.01 18.22 5.08
N GLY A 132 0.14 17.69 4.66
CA GLY A 132 1.10 17.02 5.53
C GLY A 132 0.84 15.52 5.72
N PRO A 133 1.65 14.87 6.58
CA PRO A 133 1.58 13.43 6.79
C PRO A 133 0.30 12.99 7.50
N LYS A 134 -0.36 11.96 6.97
CA LYS A 134 -1.59 11.38 7.53
C LYS A 134 -1.43 9.88 7.77
N TRP A 135 -2.08 9.38 8.83
CA TRP A 135 -2.22 7.95 9.08
C TRP A 135 -3.51 7.45 8.44
N CYS A 136 -3.37 6.68 7.38
CA CYS A 136 -4.46 6.14 6.59
C CYS A 136 -4.70 4.68 6.96
N LYS A 137 -5.97 4.25 6.95
CA LYS A 137 -6.32 2.86 7.27
C LYS A 137 -5.89 1.96 6.12
N ILE A 138 -5.21 0.86 6.43
CA ILE A 138 -4.95 -0.23 5.48
C ILE A 138 -6.16 -1.16 5.53
N ASN A 139 -6.70 -1.51 4.38
CA ASN A 139 -7.71 -2.55 4.25
C ASN A 139 -7.09 -3.73 3.48
N GLY A 140 -7.30 -4.93 4.03
CA GLY A 140 -6.64 -6.16 3.59
C GLY A 140 -5.33 -6.43 4.33
N ASP A 141 -4.94 -7.69 4.33
CA ASP A 141 -3.72 -8.25 4.93
C ASP A 141 -2.81 -8.94 3.89
N ASP A 142 -3.18 -8.89 2.60
CA ASP A 142 -2.38 -9.44 1.51
C ASP A 142 -1.21 -8.50 1.19
N PRO A 143 0.04 -8.92 1.42
CA PRO A 143 1.20 -8.10 1.09
C PRO A 143 1.38 -7.90 -0.42
N ASN A 144 0.67 -8.62 -1.28
CA ASN A 144 0.74 -8.44 -2.72
C ASN A 144 -0.33 -7.47 -3.26
N ASN A 145 -1.40 -7.25 -2.51
CA ASN A 145 -2.50 -6.38 -2.91
C ASN A 145 -3.24 -5.84 -1.68
N PHE A 146 -3.04 -4.57 -1.37
CA PHE A 146 -3.74 -3.91 -0.25
C PHE A 146 -4.32 -2.57 -0.69
N THR A 147 -5.34 -2.10 0.03
CA THR A 147 -5.93 -0.79 -0.24
C THR A 147 -5.76 0.14 0.93
N VAL A 148 -5.75 1.44 0.66
CA VAL A 148 -5.58 2.48 1.67
C VAL A 148 -6.64 3.55 1.48
N ASP A 149 -7.42 3.78 2.54
CA ASP A 149 -8.42 4.84 2.56
C ASP A 149 -7.77 6.16 2.98
N TYR A 150 -7.69 7.09 2.02
CA TYR A 150 -7.13 8.41 2.21
C TYR A 150 -8.24 9.44 2.41
N VAL A 151 -8.32 9.97 3.63
CA VAL A 151 -9.28 11.02 3.98
C VAL A 151 -8.77 12.36 3.44
N ILE A 152 -9.40 12.84 2.36
CA ILE A 152 -9.09 14.12 1.73
C ILE A 152 -9.62 15.25 2.60
N ASP A 153 -10.91 15.17 2.91
CA ASP A 153 -11.65 16.12 3.73
C ASP A 153 -12.42 15.34 4.80
N LYS A 154 -12.05 15.58 6.06
CA LYS A 154 -12.65 14.91 7.21
C LYS A 154 -14.06 15.43 7.49
N ASP A 155 -14.30 16.71 7.28
CA ASP A 155 -15.56 17.37 7.62
C ASP A 155 -16.65 17.01 6.61
N ARG A 156 -16.25 16.79 5.36
CA ARG A 156 -17.14 16.32 4.28
C ARG A 156 -17.14 14.81 4.08
N ASN A 157 -16.38 14.07 4.91
CA ASN A 157 -16.20 12.62 4.81
C ASN A 157 -15.81 12.13 3.40
N ILE A 158 -14.96 12.90 2.71
CA ILE A 158 -14.47 12.54 1.37
C ILE A 158 -13.26 11.63 1.53
N VAL A 159 -13.43 10.37 1.11
CA VAL A 159 -12.41 9.32 1.17
C VAL A 159 -12.13 8.85 -0.25
N GLU A 160 -10.85 8.87 -0.64
CA GLU A 160 -10.37 8.17 -1.83
C GLU A 160 -9.66 6.88 -1.41
N THR A 161 -10.01 5.77 -2.04
CA THR A 161 -9.33 4.48 -1.82
C THR A 161 -8.27 4.29 -2.88
N TYR A 162 -7.01 4.16 -2.47
CA TYR A 162 -5.89 3.82 -3.34
C TYR A 162 -5.59 2.32 -3.24
N THR A 163 -5.44 1.66 -4.38
CA THR A 163 -5.01 0.25 -4.43
C THR A 163 -3.50 0.19 -4.65
N TYR A 164 -2.81 -0.64 -3.88
CA TYR A 164 -1.38 -0.89 -3.97
C TYR A 164 -1.20 -2.34 -4.39
N GLN A 165 -0.81 -2.54 -5.64
CA GLN A 165 -0.58 -3.86 -6.20
C GLN A 165 0.93 -4.10 -6.35
N LEU A 166 1.38 -5.30 -6.03
CA LEU A 166 2.77 -5.69 -6.28
C LEU A 166 3.03 -5.66 -7.78
N SER A 167 4.08 -4.97 -8.19
CA SER A 167 4.49 -4.91 -9.59
C SER A 167 4.85 -6.32 -10.11
N PRO A 168 4.45 -6.73 -11.32
CA PRO A 168 4.97 -7.96 -11.93
C PRO A 168 6.49 -7.87 -12.15
N GLN A 169 7.01 -6.64 -12.33
CA GLN A 169 8.44 -6.36 -12.44
C GLN A 169 8.98 -6.03 -11.05
N GLN A 170 9.75 -6.95 -10.46
CA GLN A 170 10.39 -6.80 -9.16
C GLN A 170 11.91 -6.62 -9.28
N TYR A 171 12.53 -6.18 -8.18
CA TYR A 171 13.98 -6.18 -8.04
C TYR A 171 14.57 -7.58 -8.33
N LYS A 172 15.81 -7.65 -8.82
CA LYS A 172 16.64 -8.87 -8.80
C LYS A 172 17.02 -9.31 -7.39
N PHE A 173 16.64 -8.52 -6.38
CA PHE A 173 16.74 -8.88 -4.98
C PHE A 173 16.05 -10.23 -4.73
N GLN A 174 16.80 -11.17 -4.19
CA GLN A 174 16.27 -12.40 -3.60
C GLN A 174 16.64 -12.39 -2.12
N TRP A 175 15.68 -12.80 -1.30
CA TRP A 175 15.74 -12.83 0.15
C TRP A 175 16.77 -13.83 0.70
#